data_AF-A0A6J4KGK1-F1
#
_entry.id   AF-A0A6J4KGK1-F1
#
_cell.length_a   1.000
_cell.length_b   1.000
_cell.length_c   1.000
_cell.angle_alpha   90.00
_cell.angle_beta   90.00
_cell.angle_gamma   90.00
#
_symmetry.space_group_name_H-M   'P 1'
#
loop_
_entity.id
_entity.type
_entity.pdbx_description
1 polymer ?
#
loop_
_entity_poly.entity_id
_entity_poly.type
_entity_poly.pdbx_seq_one_letter_code
_entity_poly.pdbx_strand_id
1 'polypeptide(L)' 'MTYVAGVDSSTQSVKVVVCDAETGAVVRTGRAPHPDGTE' A
#
# COMPACT_ATOMS: atom_id res chain seq x y z
N MET A 1 17.20 9.57 -5.59
CA MET A 1 16.53 8.42 -4.97
C MET A 1 15.04 8.55 -5.26
N THR A 2 14.50 7.63 -6.05
CA THR A 2 13.11 7.69 -6.52
C THR A 2 12.34 6.55 -5.89
N TYR A 3 11.19 6.86 -5.30
CA TYR A 3 10.31 5.85 -4.71
C TYR A 3 8.98 5.82 -5.46
N VAL A 4 8.43 4.62 -5.59
CA VAL A 4 7.09 4.39 -6.14
C VAL A 4 6.22 3.75 -5.07
N ALA A 5 4.92 4.01 -5.12
CA ALA A 5 3.95 3.41 -4.21
C ALA A 5 3.00 2.50 -4.99
N GLY A 6 2.97 1.22 -4.61
CA GLY A 6 1.90 0.31 -4.97
C GLY A 6 0.74 0.48 -4.00
N VAL A 7 -0.45 0.75 -4.51
CA VAL A 7 -1.68 0.90 -3.73
C VAL A 7 -2.63 -0.24 -4.10
N ASP A 8 -3.00 -1.01 -3.09
CA ASP A 8 -3.98 -2.10 -3.19
C ASP A 8 -5.19 -1.75 -2.31
N SER A 9 -6.33 -1.50 -2.95
CA SER A 9 -7.58 -1.12 -2.30
C SER A 9 -8.60 -2.24 -2.47
N SER A 10 -8.94 -2.90 -1.37
CA SER A 10 -9.99 -3.93 -1.29
C SER A 10 -11.23 -3.39 -0.57
N THR A 11 -12.29 -4.18 -0.49
CA THR A 11 -13.54 -3.79 0.19
C THR A 11 -13.30 -3.29 1.62
N GLN A 12 -12.44 -3.98 2.38
CA GLN A 12 -12.30 -3.78 3.83
C GLN A 12 -10.99 -3.09 4.25
N SER A 13 -10.08 -2.80 3.33
CA SER A 13 -8.83 -2.12 3.69
C SER A 13 -8.07 -1.60 2.48
N VAL A 14 -7.21 -0.61 2.71
CA VAL A 14 -6.13 -0.24 1.81
C VAL A 14 -4.80 -0.70 2.38
N LYS A 15 -3.96 -1.26 1.51
CA LYS A 15 -2.54 -1.51 1.74
C LYS A 15 -1.71 -0.65 0.79
N VAL A 16 -0.65 -0.06 1.32
CA VAL A 16 0.34 0.67 0.54
C VAL A 16 1.71 0.04 0.75
N VAL A 17 2.43 -0.16 -0.34
CA VAL A 17 3.82 -0.62 -0.35
C VAL A 17 4.66 0.42 -1.06
N VAL A 18 5.72 0.89 -0.41
CA VAL A 18 6.68 1.82 -1.01
C VAL A 18 7.92 1.03 -1.40
N CYS A 19 8.31 1.15 -2.67
CA CYS A 19 9.49 0.51 -3.21
C CYS A 19 10.48 1.55 -3.73
N ASP A 20 11.77 1.25 -3.61
CA ASP A 20 12.82 1.92 -4.39
C ASP A 20 12.62 1.59 -5.87
N ALA A 21 12.55 2.62 -6.71
CA ALA A 21 12.16 2.49 -8.12
C ALA A 21 13.25 1.85 -8.99
N GLU A 22 14.52 1.90 -8.55
CA GLU A 22 15.65 1.37 -9.32
C GLU A 22 15.87 -0.12 -9.02
N THR A 23 15.72 -0.51 -7.76
CA THR A 23 16.01 -1.87 -7.28
C THR A 23 14.77 -2.73 -7.08
N GLY A 24 13.59 -2.11 -6.97
CA GLY A 24 12.35 -2.78 -6.59
C GLY A 24 12.27 -3.17 -5.11
N ALA A 25 13.26 -2.79 -4.29
CA ALA A 25 13.30 -3.14 -2.88
C ALA A 25 12.14 -2.47 -2.11
N VAL A 26 11.39 -3.25 -1.32
CA VAL A 26 10.35 -2.71 -0.44
C VAL A 26 11.01 -2.01 0.74
N VAL A 27 10.76 -0.71 0.87
CA VAL A 27 11.36 0.13 1.92
C VAL A 27 10.36 0.51 3.01
N ARG A 28 9.05 0.43 2.73
CA ARG A 28 7.99 0.65 3.72
C ARG A 28 6.71 -0.06 3.33
N THR A 29 5.94 -0.47 4.33
CA THR A 29 4.58 -0.96 4.17
C THR A 29 3.64 -0.25 5.14
N GLY A 30 2.37 -0.12 4.76
CA GLY A 30 1.30 0.39 5.60
C GLY A 30 -0.03 -0.25 5.23
N ARG A 31 -0.92 -0.39 6.20
CA ARG A 31 -2.29 -0.88 5.99
C ARG A 31 -3.24 -0.16 6.94
N ALA A 32 -4.40 0.20 6.44
CA ALA A 32 -5.49 0.73 7.24
C ALA A 32 -6.80 0.00 6.89
N PRO A 33 -7.60 -0.43 7.90
CA PRO A 33 -8.93 -0.94 7.65
C PRO A 33 -9.83 0.20 7.17
N HIS A 34 -10.80 -0.13 6.32
CA HIS A 34 -11.95 0.74 6.11
C HIS A 34 -12.85 0.69 7.35
N PRO A 35 -13.66 1.73 7.59
CA PRO A 35 -14.79 1.60 8.50
C PRO A 35 -15.64 0.39 8.08
N ASP A 36 -16.25 -0.30 9.05
CA ASP A 36 -17.13 -1.43 8.78
C ASP A 36 -18.19 -1.01 7.76
N GLY A 37 -18.15 -1.62 6.57
CA GLY A 37 -19.19 -1.48 5.57
C GLY A 37 -20.34 -2.46 5.86
N THR A 38 -21.58 -2.02 5.68
CA THR A 38 -22.73 -2.92 5.59
C THR A 38 -22.65 -3.65 4.24
N GLU A 39 -22.01 -4.82 4.19
CA GLU A 39 -22.02 -5.67 2.98
C GLU A 39 -23.43 -6.20 2.67
#